data_AF-A0A7C6EH93-F1
#
_entry.id   AF-A0A7C6EH93-F1
#
_cell.length_a   1.000
_cell.length_b   1.000
_cell.length_c   1.000
_cell.angle_alpha   90.00
_cell.angle_beta   90.00
_cell.angle_gamma   90.00
#
_symmetry.space_group_name_H-M   'P 1'
#
loop_
_entity.id
_entity.type
_entity.pdbx_description
1 polymer ?
#
loop_
_entity_poly.entity_id
_entity_poly.type
_entity_poly.pdbx_seq_one_letter_code
_entity_poly.pdbx_strand_id
1 'polypeptide(L)'
;MSVLTSRYSGSPESQFDFDIKQFSVNPEKYLQNTIDAELSDAYWKLRLPQQMDTSVSSSPSFNVFLAAQVKMNDKGFLSKDITVQDLIALKGDVHHIFPREYLKKQGYNRGIYNQIANYVMAQSEINIAIGTKAPNVYFNELLEQCNGGKLKYGSINTMEELNKNLAMNCIPLSIATMDASKYTEFLEERRKLMALKIKQYFTML
;
A
#
# COMPACT_ATOMS: atom_id res chain seq x y z
N MET A 1 4.27 -3.29 16.69
CA MET A 1 5.66 -2.86 16.95
C MET A 1 6.69 -3.77 16.30
N SER A 2 6.80 -5.05 16.67
CA SER A 2 7.85 -5.99 16.20
C SER A 2 8.12 -5.94 14.69
N VAL A 3 7.06 -6.01 13.88
CA VAL A 3 7.15 -6.03 12.40
C VAL A 3 7.51 -4.66 11.82
N LEU A 4 7.01 -3.59 12.41
CA LEU A 4 7.12 -2.21 11.91
C LEU A 4 8.44 -1.52 12.30
N THR A 5 8.96 -1.84 13.49
CA THR A 5 10.19 -1.22 14.02
C THR A 5 11.36 -2.19 14.05
N SER A 6 11.16 -3.44 13.63
CA SER A 6 12.18 -4.51 13.71
C SER A 6 12.70 -4.72 15.14
N ARG A 7 11.86 -4.45 16.16
CA ARG A 7 12.25 -4.42 17.59
C ARG A 7 13.04 -5.65 18.03
N TYR A 8 12.68 -6.83 17.53
CA TYR A 8 13.29 -8.10 17.92
C TYR A 8 14.19 -8.70 16.83
N SER A 9 14.59 -7.95 15.79
CA SER A 9 15.35 -8.51 14.66
C SER A 9 16.87 -8.52 14.88
N GLY A 10 17.40 -7.72 15.80
CA GLY A 10 18.85 -7.62 16.06
C GLY A 10 19.34 -8.53 17.19
N SER A 11 18.98 -8.19 18.42
CA SER A 11 19.28 -8.97 19.63
C SER A 11 17.98 -9.39 20.32
N PRO A 12 17.20 -10.32 19.71
CA PRO A 12 15.88 -10.70 20.20
C PRO A 12 15.89 -11.10 21.67
N GLU A 13 16.80 -11.99 22.07
CA GLU A 13 16.86 -12.54 23.44
C GLU A 13 17.04 -11.43 24.48
N SER A 14 18.03 -10.56 24.30
CA SER A 14 18.28 -9.44 25.21
C SER A 14 17.10 -8.46 25.25
N GLN A 15 16.47 -8.19 24.11
CA GLN A 15 15.31 -7.30 24.04
C GLN A 15 14.09 -7.92 24.72
N PHE A 16 13.85 -9.23 24.55
CA PHE A 16 12.80 -9.97 25.24
C PHE A 16 13.02 -9.96 26.75
N ASP A 17 14.23 -10.26 27.22
CA ASP A 17 14.57 -10.23 28.65
C ASP A 17 14.35 -8.85 29.27
N PHE A 18 14.71 -7.79 28.54
CA PHE A 18 14.46 -6.42 28.98
C PHE A 18 12.96 -6.12 29.06
N ASP A 19 12.21 -6.44 28.01
CA ASP A 19 10.77 -6.19 27.95
C ASP A 19 10.04 -6.97 29.04
N ILE A 20 10.34 -8.26 29.26
CA ILE A 20 9.74 -9.09 30.33
C ILE A 20 9.98 -8.46 31.71
N LYS A 21 11.20 -7.98 31.99
CA LYS A 21 11.52 -7.31 33.25
C LYS A 21 10.70 -6.04 33.45
N GLN A 22 10.55 -5.20 32.42
CA GLN A 22 9.75 -3.98 32.52
C GLN A 22 8.25 -4.27 32.69
N PHE A 23 7.75 -5.28 31.97
CA PHE A 23 6.37 -5.76 32.11
C PHE A 23 6.07 -6.28 33.52
N SER A 24 7.04 -6.86 34.22
CA SER A 24 6.83 -7.33 35.61
C SER A 24 6.55 -6.22 36.63
N VAL A 25 6.87 -4.96 36.30
CA VAL A 25 6.74 -3.81 37.21
C VAL A 25 5.41 -3.06 36.97
N ASN A 26 5.20 -2.57 35.76
CA ASN A 26 3.97 -1.88 35.37
C ASN A 26 3.74 -2.03 33.85
N PRO A 27 3.03 -3.10 33.42
CA PRO A 27 2.81 -3.41 32.01
C PRO A 27 2.21 -2.26 31.20
N GLU A 28 1.13 -1.67 31.71
CA GLU A 28 0.33 -0.68 30.98
C GLU A 28 1.13 0.59 30.73
N LYS A 29 1.79 1.12 31.77
CA LYS A 29 2.62 2.33 31.66
C LYS A 29 3.83 2.09 30.75
N TYR A 30 4.48 0.94 30.88
CA TYR A 30 5.62 0.61 30.03
C TYR A 30 5.22 0.49 28.55
N LEU A 31 4.11 -0.21 28.28
CA LEU A 31 3.57 -0.36 26.92
C LEU A 31 3.22 1.00 26.33
N GLN A 32 2.48 1.84 27.05
CA GLN A 32 2.07 3.16 26.58
C GLN A 32 3.29 4.04 26.28
N ASN A 33 4.25 4.12 27.21
CA ASN A 33 5.48 4.88 27.00
C ASN A 33 6.27 4.38 25.80
N THR A 34 6.31 3.05 25.58
CA THR A 34 7.01 2.46 24.43
C THR A 34 6.31 2.79 23.12
N ILE A 35 4.98 2.72 23.07
CA ILE A 35 4.18 3.12 21.91
C ILE A 35 4.41 4.60 21.60
N ASP A 36 4.34 5.47 22.60
CA ASP A 36 4.49 6.92 22.43
C ASP A 36 5.89 7.29 21.93
N ALA A 37 6.92 6.58 22.40
CA ALA A 37 8.29 6.78 21.96
C ALA A 37 8.54 6.24 20.53
N GLU A 38 8.14 5.00 20.25
CA GLU A 38 8.49 4.30 19.00
C GLU A 38 7.54 4.62 17.84
N LEU A 39 6.26 4.80 18.14
CA LEU A 39 5.18 5.03 17.17
C LEU A 39 4.62 6.46 17.29
N SER A 40 5.51 7.42 17.52
CA SER A 40 5.20 8.85 17.57
C SER A 40 4.64 9.37 16.24
N ASP A 41 4.11 10.59 16.26
CA ASP A 41 3.64 11.25 15.04
C ASP A 41 4.73 11.39 13.95
N ALA A 42 5.99 11.56 14.36
CA ALA A 42 7.14 11.58 13.46
C ALA A 42 7.39 10.20 12.82
N TYR A 43 7.15 9.11 13.56
CA TYR A 43 7.24 7.76 13.03
C TYR A 43 6.28 7.59 11.83
N TRP A 44 5.00 7.91 12.03
CA TRP A 44 3.97 7.72 11.00
C TRP A 44 4.15 8.65 9.80
N LYS A 45 4.52 9.92 10.04
CA LYS A 45 4.60 10.94 8.98
C LYS A 45 5.90 10.86 8.16
N LEU A 46 7.00 10.40 8.76
CA LEU A 46 8.33 10.48 8.15
C LEU A 46 8.99 9.11 8.07
N ARG A 47 9.16 8.41 9.21
CA ARG A 47 9.97 7.18 9.28
C ARG A 47 9.34 6.02 8.50
N LEU A 48 8.05 5.77 8.68
CA LEU A 48 7.37 4.67 7.99
C LEU A 48 7.31 4.88 6.47
N PRO A 49 6.96 6.07 5.93
CA PRO A 49 7.10 6.35 4.51
C PRO A 49 8.51 6.11 3.97
N GLN A 50 9.56 6.53 4.69
CA GLN A 50 10.96 6.27 4.28
C GLN A 50 11.30 4.78 4.29
N GLN A 51 10.85 4.02 5.30
CA GLN A 51 11.02 2.56 5.35
C GLN A 51 10.35 1.84 4.16
N MET A 52 9.30 2.45 3.59
CA MET A 52 8.60 1.92 2.43
C MET A 52 9.23 2.33 1.09
N ASP A 53 10.33 3.08 1.08
CA ASP A 53 11.14 3.34 -0.11
C ASP A 53 12.06 2.14 -0.41
N THR A 54 11.44 1.04 -0.86
CA THR A 54 12.12 -0.22 -1.12
C THR A 54 11.45 -0.97 -2.27
N SER A 55 12.24 -1.79 -2.96
CA SER A 55 11.75 -2.69 -4.02
C SER A 55 11.59 -4.15 -3.57
N VAL A 56 11.82 -4.43 -2.29
CA VAL A 56 11.72 -5.77 -1.72
C VAL A 56 10.26 -6.12 -1.51
N SER A 57 9.72 -7.04 -2.32
CA SER A 57 8.32 -7.47 -2.23
C SER A 57 7.97 -8.13 -0.90
N SER A 58 8.94 -8.79 -0.24
CA SER A 58 8.80 -9.35 1.11
C SER A 58 8.95 -8.31 2.23
N SER A 59 8.80 -7.02 1.93
CA SER A 59 8.92 -5.93 2.90
C SER A 59 7.91 -6.11 4.05
N PRO A 60 8.36 -6.14 5.31
CA PRO A 60 7.47 -6.22 6.47
C PRO A 60 6.40 -5.12 6.47
N SER A 61 6.77 -3.88 6.13
CA SER A 61 5.83 -2.75 6.07
C SER A 61 4.78 -2.93 4.99
N PHE A 62 5.12 -3.55 3.86
CA PHE A 62 4.14 -3.88 2.81
C PHE A 62 3.16 -4.98 3.29
N ASN A 63 3.65 -6.00 4.00
CA ASN A 63 2.78 -7.02 4.58
C ASN A 63 1.82 -6.43 5.62
N VAL A 64 2.28 -5.48 6.43
CA VAL A 64 1.40 -4.77 7.38
C VAL A 64 0.37 -3.90 6.64
N PHE A 65 0.75 -3.27 5.52
CA PHE A 65 -0.19 -2.56 4.66
C PHE A 65 -1.28 -3.51 4.12
N LEU A 66 -0.92 -4.68 3.60
CA LEU A 66 -1.89 -5.68 3.16
C LEU A 66 -2.78 -6.17 4.31
N ALA A 67 -2.22 -6.39 5.50
CA ALA A 67 -3.00 -6.75 6.69
C ALA A 67 -4.00 -5.66 7.08
N ALA A 68 -3.62 -4.38 6.97
CA ALA A 68 -4.51 -3.26 7.17
C ALA A 68 -5.67 -3.28 6.15
N GLN A 69 -5.37 -3.53 4.87
CA GLN A 69 -6.39 -3.65 3.83
C GLN A 69 -7.36 -4.81 4.10
N VAL A 70 -6.84 -5.96 4.56
CA VAL A 70 -7.67 -7.10 4.98
C VAL A 70 -8.56 -6.74 6.16
N LYS A 71 -8.00 -6.14 7.23
CA LYS A 71 -8.77 -5.76 8.42
C LYS A 71 -9.89 -4.76 8.10
N MET A 72 -9.63 -3.83 7.16
CA MET A 72 -10.59 -2.81 6.72
C MET A 72 -11.55 -3.31 5.64
N ASN A 73 -11.46 -4.58 5.25
CA ASN A 73 -12.28 -5.20 4.21
C ASN A 73 -12.19 -4.44 2.86
N ASP A 74 -11.01 -3.95 2.53
CA ASP A 74 -10.75 -3.22 1.30
C ASP A 74 -10.88 -4.13 0.07
N LYS A 75 -11.36 -3.55 -1.03
CA LYS A 75 -11.42 -4.21 -2.34
C LYS A 75 -10.08 -4.14 -3.06
N GLY A 76 -9.77 -5.17 -3.85
CA GLY A 76 -8.63 -5.16 -4.75
C GLY A 76 -8.68 -3.98 -5.71
N PHE A 77 -7.53 -3.55 -6.23
CA PHE A 77 -7.44 -2.43 -7.15
C PHE A 77 -8.35 -2.65 -8.38
N LEU A 78 -9.24 -1.69 -8.61
CA LEU A 78 -10.30 -1.68 -9.63
C LEU A 78 -11.28 -2.86 -9.54
N SER A 79 -11.28 -3.62 -8.45
CA SER A 79 -12.27 -4.65 -8.19
C SER A 79 -13.49 -4.06 -7.49
N LYS A 80 -14.67 -4.51 -7.90
CA LYS A 80 -15.95 -4.16 -7.28
C LYS A 80 -16.28 -5.11 -6.12
N ASP A 81 -16.09 -6.40 -6.34
CA ASP A 81 -16.58 -7.44 -5.44
C ASP A 81 -15.46 -8.17 -4.68
N ILE A 82 -14.27 -8.31 -5.28
CA ILE A 82 -13.19 -9.13 -4.73
C ILE A 82 -12.37 -8.32 -3.72
N THR A 83 -12.25 -8.84 -2.51
CA THR A 83 -11.47 -8.20 -1.44
C THR A 83 -9.98 -8.48 -1.58
N VAL A 84 -9.16 -7.66 -0.93
CA VAL A 84 -7.72 -7.96 -0.78
C VAL A 84 -7.51 -9.30 -0.07
N GLN A 85 -8.38 -9.66 0.88
CA GLN A 85 -8.34 -10.96 1.56
C GLN A 85 -8.54 -12.13 0.59
N ASP A 86 -9.55 -12.04 -0.28
CA ASP A 86 -9.83 -13.07 -1.29
C ASP A 86 -8.65 -13.25 -2.22
N LEU A 87 -8.07 -12.15 -2.70
CA LEU A 87 -6.89 -12.15 -3.56
C LEU A 87 -5.69 -12.82 -2.87
N ILE A 88 -5.42 -12.52 -1.61
CA ILE A 88 -4.33 -13.16 -0.86
C ILE A 88 -4.59 -14.66 -0.66
N ALA A 89 -5.81 -15.04 -0.29
CA ALA A 89 -6.18 -16.44 -0.05
C ALA A 89 -6.04 -17.30 -1.31
N LEU A 90 -6.36 -16.73 -2.47
CA LEU A 90 -6.22 -17.37 -3.78
C LEU A 90 -4.80 -17.29 -4.35
N LYS A 91 -3.82 -16.79 -3.59
CA LYS A 91 -2.44 -16.53 -4.04
C LYS A 91 -2.39 -15.63 -5.29
N GLY A 92 -3.27 -14.64 -5.36
CA GLY A 92 -3.26 -13.60 -6.38
C GLY A 92 -1.93 -12.84 -6.40
N ASP A 93 -1.60 -12.32 -7.58
CA ASP A 93 -0.33 -11.62 -7.80
C ASP A 93 -0.39 -10.14 -7.38
N VAL A 94 0.77 -9.60 -7.04
CA VAL A 94 0.97 -8.16 -6.93
C VAL A 94 1.21 -7.57 -8.32
N HIS A 95 0.46 -6.51 -8.64
CA HIS A 95 0.54 -5.82 -9.92
C HIS A 95 1.02 -4.38 -9.75
N HIS A 96 1.59 -3.81 -10.81
CA HIS A 96 2.09 -2.44 -10.80
C HIS A 96 1.01 -1.45 -11.23
N ILE A 97 0.80 -0.37 -10.46
CA ILE A 97 -0.10 0.74 -10.83
C ILE A 97 0.44 1.45 -12.07
N PHE A 98 1.73 1.80 -12.06
CA PHE A 98 2.46 2.19 -13.26
C PHE A 98 3.05 0.93 -13.89
N PRO A 99 2.54 0.47 -15.06
CA PRO A 99 2.96 -0.81 -15.60
C PRO A 99 4.47 -0.90 -15.78
N ARG A 100 5.05 -2.03 -15.39
CA ARG A 100 6.49 -2.26 -15.45
C ARG A 100 7.08 -2.00 -16.83
N GLU A 101 6.46 -2.54 -17.88
CA GLU A 101 6.95 -2.38 -19.25
C GLU A 101 6.78 -0.94 -19.77
N TYR A 102 5.82 -0.18 -19.25
CA TYR A 102 5.72 1.26 -19.51
C TYR A 102 6.93 2.00 -18.93
N LEU A 103 7.21 1.81 -17.64
CA LEU A 103 8.35 2.46 -16.97
C LEU A 103 9.70 2.04 -17.57
N LYS A 104 9.86 0.76 -17.95
CA LYS A 104 11.08 0.27 -18.59
C LYS A 104 11.37 0.98 -19.91
N LYS A 105 10.34 1.24 -20.74
CA LYS A 105 10.47 2.00 -21.99
C LYS A 105 10.88 3.47 -21.76
N GLN A 106 10.59 4.00 -20.59
CA GLN A 106 10.97 5.35 -20.17
C GLN A 106 12.36 5.40 -19.49
N GLY A 107 13.10 4.28 -19.47
CA GLY A 107 14.46 4.22 -18.95
C GLY A 107 14.58 3.95 -17.44
N TYR A 108 13.47 3.68 -16.75
CA TYR A 108 13.53 3.34 -15.32
C TYR A 108 14.16 1.97 -15.08
N ASN A 109 15.05 1.90 -14.09
CA ASN A 109 15.68 0.65 -13.68
C ASN A 109 14.78 -0.18 -12.76
N ARG A 110 15.18 -1.43 -12.53
CA ARG A 110 14.43 -2.40 -11.73
C ARG A 110 14.15 -1.95 -10.30
N GLY A 111 15.11 -1.32 -9.63
CA GLY A 111 14.91 -0.83 -8.27
C GLY A 111 13.85 0.26 -8.15
N ILE A 112 13.59 0.98 -9.25
CA ILE A 112 12.61 2.06 -9.29
C ILE A 112 11.22 1.57 -9.71
N TYR A 113 11.10 0.76 -10.77
CA TYR A 113 9.78 0.28 -11.19
C TYR A 113 9.20 -0.79 -10.25
N ASN A 114 10.03 -1.50 -9.45
CA ASN A 114 9.60 -2.50 -8.46
C ASN A 114 9.40 -1.92 -7.05
N GLN A 115 9.28 -0.61 -6.90
CA GLN A 115 8.98 0.00 -5.61
C GLN A 115 7.66 -0.56 -5.05
N ILE A 116 7.63 -0.92 -3.76
CA ILE A 116 6.42 -1.48 -3.14
C ILE A 116 5.24 -0.51 -3.19
N ALA A 117 5.51 0.79 -3.20
CA ALA A 117 4.52 1.84 -3.39
C ALA A 117 3.97 1.91 -4.83
N ASN A 118 4.47 1.10 -5.76
CA ASN A 118 3.85 0.86 -7.06
C ASN A 118 2.96 -0.40 -7.06
N TYR A 119 2.95 -1.20 -5.99
CA TYR A 119 2.23 -2.48 -5.95
C TYR A 119 0.79 -2.37 -5.45
N VAL A 120 -0.08 -3.18 -6.03
CA VAL A 120 -1.47 -3.40 -5.61
C VAL A 120 -1.85 -4.86 -5.78
N MET A 121 -2.79 -5.32 -4.95
CA MET A 121 -3.50 -6.58 -5.20
C MET A 121 -4.61 -6.30 -6.22
N ALA A 122 -4.59 -7.00 -7.36
CA ALA A 122 -5.63 -6.87 -8.39
C ALA A 122 -5.92 -8.23 -9.03
N GLN A 123 -7.05 -8.32 -9.72
CA GLN A 123 -7.37 -9.50 -10.53
C GLN A 123 -6.52 -9.50 -11.82
N SER A 124 -6.11 -10.68 -12.29
CA SER A 124 -5.24 -10.80 -13.47
C SER A 124 -5.88 -10.20 -14.73
N GLU A 125 -7.19 -10.30 -14.89
CA GLU A 125 -7.95 -9.73 -16.01
C GLU A 125 -7.87 -8.20 -16.05
N ILE A 126 -7.90 -7.56 -14.87
CA ILE A 126 -7.73 -6.11 -14.75
C ILE A 126 -6.31 -5.71 -15.19
N ASN A 127 -5.30 -6.43 -14.70
CA ASN A 127 -3.91 -6.18 -15.09
C ASN A 127 -3.68 -6.40 -16.60
N ILE A 128 -4.27 -7.45 -17.18
CA ILE A 128 -4.21 -7.72 -18.62
C ILE A 128 -4.87 -6.58 -19.42
N ALA A 129 -6.04 -6.08 -18.97
CA ALA A 129 -6.74 -4.99 -19.62
C ALA A 129 -5.96 -3.66 -19.58
N ILE A 130 -5.26 -3.37 -18.48
CA ILE A 130 -4.36 -2.21 -18.35
C ILE A 130 -3.17 -2.36 -19.30
N GLY A 131 -2.57 -3.54 -19.38
CA GLY A 131 -1.44 -3.84 -20.24
C GLY A 131 -0.23 -2.95 -19.93
N THR A 132 0.25 -2.20 -20.92
CA THR A 132 1.41 -1.29 -20.77
C THR A 132 1.03 0.18 -20.87
N LYS A 133 -0.22 0.54 -20.57
CA LYS A 133 -0.70 1.92 -20.67
C LYS A 133 -0.16 2.76 -19.51
N ALA A 134 0.17 4.01 -19.78
CA ALA A 134 0.48 4.98 -18.73
C ALA A 134 -0.76 5.23 -17.86
N PRO A 135 -0.61 5.58 -16.56
CA PRO A 135 -1.74 5.87 -15.68
C PRO A 135 -2.68 6.92 -16.24
N ASN A 136 -2.19 8.06 -16.70
CA ASN A 136 -3.03 9.07 -17.33
C ASN A 136 -3.87 8.53 -18.50
N VAL A 137 -3.38 7.55 -19.27
CA VAL A 137 -4.15 6.95 -20.37
C VAL A 137 -5.27 6.06 -19.84
N TYR A 138 -4.93 5.01 -19.06
CA TYR A 138 -5.95 4.06 -18.64
C TYR A 138 -6.91 4.64 -17.59
N PHE A 139 -6.49 5.63 -16.80
CA PHE A 139 -7.38 6.34 -15.88
C PHE A 139 -8.36 7.25 -16.61
N ASN A 140 -7.98 7.94 -17.69
CA ASN A 140 -8.96 8.69 -18.47
C ASN A 140 -9.99 7.75 -19.10
N GLU A 141 -9.58 6.56 -19.56
CA GLU A 141 -10.52 5.54 -20.02
C GLU A 141 -11.42 4.99 -18.88
N LEU A 142 -10.92 4.88 -17.65
CA LEU A 142 -11.73 4.55 -16.45
C LEU A 142 -12.74 5.66 -16.13
N LEU A 143 -12.37 6.92 -16.28
CA LEU A 143 -13.27 8.07 -16.08
C LEU A 143 -14.39 8.06 -17.14
N GLU A 144 -14.07 7.78 -18.41
CA GLU A 144 -15.08 7.56 -19.46
C GLU A 144 -16.03 6.41 -19.09
N GLN A 145 -15.49 5.28 -18.62
CA GLN A 145 -16.27 4.13 -18.16
C GLN A 145 -17.22 4.51 -17.01
N CYS A 146 -16.77 5.36 -16.08
CA CYS A 146 -17.60 5.84 -14.97
C CYS A 146 -18.66 6.88 -15.39
N ASN A 147 -18.55 7.44 -16.59
CA ASN A 147 -19.46 8.43 -17.17
C ASN A 147 -20.43 7.81 -18.21
N GLY A 148 -20.75 6.53 -18.07
CA GLY A 148 -21.67 5.82 -18.98
C GLY A 148 -21.00 5.20 -20.21
N GLY A 149 -19.67 5.23 -20.29
CA GLY A 149 -18.89 4.51 -21.29
C GLY A 149 -18.93 2.99 -21.12
N LYS A 150 -18.33 2.28 -22.09
CA LYS A 150 -18.19 0.82 -22.04
C LYS A 150 -17.25 0.40 -20.90
N LEU A 151 -17.60 -0.68 -20.20
CA LEU A 151 -16.71 -1.35 -19.25
C LEU A 151 -15.47 -1.90 -19.97
N LYS A 152 -14.30 -1.35 -19.64
CA LYS A 152 -12.97 -1.74 -20.10
C LYS A 152 -12.15 -2.39 -18.98
N TYR A 153 -12.31 -1.93 -17.74
CA TYR A 153 -11.52 -2.35 -16.58
C TYR A 153 -12.45 -2.75 -15.43
N GLY A 154 -12.49 -4.05 -15.13
CA GLY A 154 -13.36 -4.57 -14.08
C GLY A 154 -14.83 -4.15 -14.25
N SER A 155 -15.51 -3.94 -13.13
CA SER A 155 -16.96 -3.66 -13.10
C SER A 155 -17.34 -2.36 -12.38
N ILE A 156 -16.36 -1.54 -11.97
CA ILE A 156 -16.60 -0.22 -11.37
C ILE A 156 -17.10 0.73 -12.46
N ASN A 157 -18.30 1.29 -12.32
CA ASN A 157 -18.91 2.13 -13.36
C ASN A 157 -19.49 3.45 -12.86
N THR A 158 -19.16 3.84 -11.62
CA THR A 158 -19.53 5.14 -11.08
C THR A 158 -18.31 5.83 -10.50
N MET A 159 -18.32 7.16 -10.53
CA MET A 159 -17.20 7.94 -10.00
C MET A 159 -17.04 7.75 -8.48
N GLU A 160 -18.15 7.57 -7.76
CA GLU A 160 -18.13 7.30 -6.33
C GLU A 160 -17.43 5.97 -6.00
N GLU A 161 -17.78 4.89 -6.71
CA GLU A 161 -17.16 3.58 -6.51
C GLU A 161 -15.66 3.61 -6.85
N LEU A 162 -15.27 4.30 -7.94
CA LEU A 162 -13.87 4.44 -8.32
C LEU A 162 -13.08 5.20 -7.25
N ASN A 163 -13.57 6.36 -6.81
CA ASN A 163 -12.89 7.16 -5.77
C ASN A 163 -12.76 6.38 -4.46
N LYS A 164 -13.78 5.60 -4.09
CA LYS A 164 -13.72 4.72 -2.91
C LYS A 164 -12.66 3.64 -3.08
N ASN A 165 -12.58 2.99 -4.24
CA ASN A 165 -11.57 1.97 -4.53
C ASN A 165 -10.13 2.54 -4.51
N LEU A 166 -9.93 3.76 -5.02
CA LEU A 166 -8.63 4.43 -4.97
C LEU A 166 -8.22 4.75 -3.53
N ALA A 167 -9.15 5.23 -2.69
CA ALA A 167 -8.90 5.46 -1.27
C ALA A 167 -8.56 4.16 -0.53
N MET A 168 -9.27 3.06 -0.80
CA MET A 168 -8.97 1.73 -0.26
C MET A 168 -7.55 1.25 -0.61
N ASN A 169 -7.05 1.61 -1.79
CA ASN A 169 -5.73 1.19 -2.28
C ASN A 169 -4.62 2.24 -2.07
N CYS A 170 -4.92 3.31 -1.32
CA CYS A 170 -4.02 4.44 -1.04
C CYS A 170 -3.44 5.06 -2.32
N ILE A 171 -4.26 5.18 -3.37
CA ILE A 171 -3.88 5.80 -4.64
C ILE A 171 -4.39 7.24 -4.64
N PRO A 172 -3.53 8.24 -4.88
CA PRO A 172 -3.96 9.63 -4.92
C PRO A 172 -4.83 9.89 -6.16
N LEU A 173 -5.84 10.75 -6.02
CA LEU A 173 -6.77 11.07 -7.12
C LEU A 173 -6.08 11.77 -8.31
N SER A 174 -4.92 12.39 -8.07
CA SER A 174 -4.05 12.98 -9.08
C SER A 174 -3.51 11.95 -10.07
N ILE A 175 -3.61 10.64 -9.80
CA ILE A 175 -3.12 9.57 -10.68
C ILE A 175 -3.63 9.66 -12.13
N ALA A 176 -4.84 10.21 -12.33
CA ALA A 176 -5.45 10.35 -13.64
C ALA A 176 -4.72 11.34 -14.56
N THR A 177 -3.87 12.21 -14.01
CA THR A 177 -3.05 13.16 -14.78
C THR A 177 -1.57 12.79 -14.81
N MET A 178 -1.18 11.68 -14.17
CA MET A 178 0.21 11.29 -14.01
C MET A 178 0.71 10.39 -15.15
N ASP A 179 1.87 10.76 -15.70
CA ASP A 179 2.69 9.92 -16.56
C ASP A 179 4.02 9.59 -15.85
N ALA A 180 4.96 8.99 -16.58
CA ALA A 180 6.27 8.63 -16.06
C ALA A 180 7.03 9.80 -15.41
N SER A 181 6.88 11.03 -15.91
CA SER A 181 7.55 12.21 -15.32
C SER A 181 7.09 12.49 -13.89
N LYS A 182 5.89 12.03 -13.52
CA LYS A 182 5.28 12.16 -12.19
C LYS A 182 5.44 10.92 -11.31
N TYR A 183 6.17 9.91 -11.76
CA TYR A 183 6.28 8.63 -11.04
C TYR A 183 6.92 8.77 -9.65
N THR A 184 7.96 9.60 -9.49
CA THR A 184 8.59 9.84 -8.18
C THR A 184 7.63 10.53 -7.21
N GLU A 185 6.91 11.56 -7.68
CA GLU A 185 5.89 12.29 -6.91
C GLU A 185 4.79 11.33 -6.43
N PHE A 186 4.31 10.47 -7.33
CA PHE A 186 3.34 9.42 -7.03
C PHE A 186 3.83 8.47 -5.92
N LEU A 187 5.06 7.96 -6.02
CA LEU A 187 5.61 7.04 -5.01
C LEU A 187 5.68 7.71 -3.63
N GLU A 188 6.12 8.96 -3.58
CA GLU A 188 6.19 9.73 -2.33
C GLU A 188 4.81 9.96 -1.71
N GLU A 189 3.83 10.38 -2.52
CA GLU A 189 2.46 10.61 -2.06
C GLU A 189 1.81 9.32 -1.58
N ARG A 190 1.92 8.24 -2.37
CA ARG A 190 1.35 6.93 -2.03
C ARG A 190 1.95 6.36 -0.75
N ARG A 191 3.26 6.48 -0.51
CA ARG A 191 3.88 6.03 0.75
C ARG A 191 3.30 6.75 1.98
N LYS A 192 2.99 8.04 1.88
CA LYS A 192 2.33 8.79 2.96
C LYS A 192 0.92 8.25 3.22
N LEU A 193 0.14 8.00 2.17
CA LEU A 193 -1.21 7.44 2.28
C LEU A 193 -1.18 6.01 2.85
N MET A 194 -0.25 5.17 2.42
CA MET A 194 -0.06 3.82 2.97
C MET A 194 0.30 3.86 4.45
N ALA A 195 1.18 4.77 4.87
CA ALA A 195 1.55 4.93 6.28
C ALA A 195 0.37 5.38 7.13
N LEU A 196 -0.49 6.27 6.62
CA LEU A 196 -1.72 6.67 7.29
C LEU A 196 -2.71 5.50 7.43
N LYS A 197 -2.85 4.65 6.40
CA LYS A 197 -3.69 3.45 6.50
C LYS A 197 -3.15 2.47 7.54
N ILE A 198 -1.84 2.27 7.62
CA ILE A 198 -1.23 1.44 8.67
C ILE A 198 -1.46 2.07 10.06
N LYS A 199 -1.35 3.39 10.20
CA LYS A 199 -1.67 4.09 11.45
C LYS A 199 -3.12 3.86 11.88
N GLN A 200 -4.07 3.99 10.93
CA GLN A 200 -5.48 3.70 11.17
C GLN A 200 -5.70 2.25 11.61
N TYR A 201 -5.04 1.30 10.95
CA TYR A 201 -5.09 -0.10 11.35
C TYR A 201 -4.58 -0.31 12.77
N PHE A 202 -3.47 0.32 13.14
CA PHE A 202 -2.93 0.25 14.50
C PHE A 202 -3.93 0.77 15.54
N THR A 203 -4.68 1.84 15.24
CA THR A 203 -5.71 2.38 16.14
C THR A 203 -6.98 1.53 16.26
N MET A 204 -7.14 0.50 15.41
CA MET A 204 -8.27 -0.45 15.45
C MET A 204 -7.96 -1.72 16.27
N LEU A 205 -6.73 -1.85 16.78
CA LEU A 205 -6.28 -2.96 17.63
C LEU A 205 -6.57 -2.65 19.11
#